data_AF-A0A9D6F778-F1
#
_entry.id   AF-A0A9D6F778-F1
#
_cell.length_a   1.000
_cell.length_b   1.000
_cell.length_c   1.000
_cell.angle_alpha   90.00
_cell.angle_beta   90.00
_cell.angle_gamma   90.00
#
_symmetry.space_group_name_H-M   'P 1'
#
loop_
_entity.id
_entity.type
_entity.pdbx_description
1 polymer ?
#
loop_
_entity_poly.entity_id
_entity_poly.type
_entity_poly.pdbx_seq_one_letter_code
_entity_poly.pdbx_strand_id
1 'polypeptide(L)' 'MNIPEILKDRPRVQKALREAVQKAVRFHKLMGRPIVVWHDGHVVEIPPEEIELTDANGDSPPPPKG' A
#
# COMPACT_ATOMS: atom_id res chain seq x y z
N MET A 1 28.04 -9.36 -13.24
CA MET A 1 26.90 -8.60 -12.69
C MET A 1 27.27 -8.13 -11.29
N ASN A 2 27.23 -6.82 -11.02
CA ASN A 2 27.60 -6.27 -9.70
C ASN A 2 26.32 -6.07 -8.86
N ILE A 3 25.98 -7.06 -8.04
CA ILE A 3 24.75 -7.10 -7.25
C ILE A 3 24.61 -5.91 -6.28
N PRO A 4 25.65 -5.49 -5.53
CA PRO A 4 25.58 -4.32 -4.65
C PRO A 4 25.14 -3.01 -5.34
N GLU A 5 25.66 -2.72 -6.52
CA GLU A 5 25.34 -1.48 -7.24
C GLU A 5 23.87 -1.44 -7.67
N ILE A 6 23.31 -2.58 -8.05
CA ILE A 6 21.89 -2.72 -8.41
C ILE A 6 20.97 -2.49 -7.19
N LEU A 7 21.40 -2.90 -6.00
CA LEU A 7 20.60 -2.82 -4.77
C LEU A 7 20.73 -1.48 -4.04
N LYS A 8 21.70 -0.64 -4.41
CA LYS A 8 22.00 0.64 -3.74
C LYS A 8 20.79 1.58 -3.64
N ASP A 9 19.96 1.62 -4.68
CA ASP A 9 18.76 2.45 -4.72
C ASP A 9 17.53 1.81 -4.06
N ARG A 10 17.57 0.52 -3.72
CA ARG A 10 16.43 -0.23 -3.20
C ARG A 10 15.75 0.46 -2.00
N PRO A 11 16.47 1.00 -0.98
CA PRO A 11 15.83 1.69 0.13
C PRO A 11 15.08 2.95 -0.29
N ARG A 12 15.65 3.71 -1.23
CA ARG A 12 15.06 4.95 -1.76
C ARG A 12 13.80 4.65 -2.57
N VAL A 13 13.86 3.64 -3.43
CA VAL A 13 12.71 3.17 -4.22
C VAL A 13 11.59 2.67 -3.30
N GLN A 14 11.92 1.85 -2.31
CA GLN A 14 10.93 1.36 -1.35
C GLN A 14 10.27 2.50 -0.55
N LYS A 15 11.05 3.51 -0.14
CA LYS A 15 10.51 4.69 0.54
C LYS A 15 9.54 5.46 -0.36
N ALA A 16 9.97 5.78 -1.59
CA ALA A 16 9.13 6.51 -2.54
C ALA A 16 7.83 5.74 -2.88
N LEU A 17 7.93 4.42 -3.02
CA LEU A 17 6.76 3.57 -3.26
C LEU A 17 5.78 3.60 -2.07
N ARG A 18 6.28 3.46 -0.84
CA ARG A 18 5.42 3.55 0.37
C ARG A 18 4.70 4.89 0.45
N GLU A 19 5.41 5.99 0.22
CA GLU A 19 4.82 7.33 0.25
C GLU A 19 3.75 7.51 -0.84
N ALA A 20 4.01 7.01 -2.05
CA ALA A 20 3.05 7.06 -3.16
C ALA A 20 1.78 6.24 -2.85
N VAL A 21 1.93 5.02 -2.32
CA VAL A 21 0.81 4.15 -1.93
C VAL A 21 -0.02 4.82 -0.84
N GLN A 22 0.60 5.35 0.22
CA GLN A 22 -0.11 6.04 1.30
C GLN A 22 -0.92 7.23 0.77
N LYS A 23 -0.35 8.03 -0.14
CA LYS A 23 -1.04 9.15 -0.76
C LYS A 23 -2.25 8.70 -1.59
N ALA A 24 -2.10 7.63 -2.36
CA ALA A 24 -3.19 7.08 -3.18
C ALA A 24 -4.32 6.53 -2.32
N VAL A 25 -4.01 5.71 -1.32
CA VAL A 25 -4.99 5.13 -0.38
C VAL A 25 -5.77 6.23 0.34
N ARG A 26 -5.06 7.26 0.84
CA ARG A 26 -5.70 8.42 1.48
C ARG A 26 -6.64 9.17 0.51
N PHE A 27 -6.21 9.36 -0.73
CA PHE A 27 -7.05 10.01 -1.75
C PHE A 27 -8.33 9.22 -2.02
N HIS A 28 -8.23 7.90 -2.19
CA HIS A 28 -9.40 7.03 -2.42
C HIS A 28 -10.40 7.09 -1.26
N LYS A 29 -9.91 6.98 -0.01
CA LYS A 29 -10.75 7.13 1.19
C LYS A 29 -11.49 8.47 1.22
N LEU A 30 -10.78 9.58 0.99
CA LEU A 30 -11.37 10.92 1.03
C LEU A 30 -12.38 11.16 -0.09
N MET A 31 -12.21 10.50 -1.24
CA MET A 31 -13.10 10.62 -2.39
C MET A 31 -14.28 9.65 -2.34
N GLY A 32 -14.40 8.83 -1.29
CA GLY A 32 -15.43 7.79 -1.21
C GLY A 32 -15.30 6.76 -2.34
N ARG A 33 -14.07 6.44 -2.75
CA ARG A 33 -13.78 5.45 -3.80
C ARG A 33 -13.10 4.22 -3.22
N PRO A 34 -13.50 3.00 -3.63
CA PRO A 34 -12.83 1.79 -3.21
C PRO A 34 -11.40 1.71 -3.77
N ILE A 35 -10.61 0.82 -3.17
CA ILE A 35 -9.31 0.37 -3.70
C ILE A 35 -9.38 -1.13 -3.96
N VAL A 36 -8.61 -1.61 -4.95
CA VAL A 36 -8.49 -3.03 -5.25
C VAL A 36 -7.07 -3.47 -4.91
N VAL A 37 -6.96 -4.49 -4.07
CA VAL A 37 -5.68 -5.03 -3.62
C VAL A 37 -5.58 -6.52 -3.94
N TRP A 38 -4.35 -7.01 -3.99
CA TRP A 38 -4.09 -8.44 -3.96
C TRP A 38 -3.88 -8.88 -2.51
N HIS A 39 -4.64 -9.87 -2.06
CA HIS A 39 -4.53 -10.43 -0.71
C HIS A 39 -4.73 -11.95 -0.77
N ASP A 40 -3.78 -12.70 -0.23
CA ASP A 40 -3.84 -14.17 -0.12
C ASP A 40 -4.24 -14.92 -1.40
N GLY A 41 -3.73 -14.46 -2.55
CA GLY A 41 -4.02 -15.12 -3.83
C GLY A 41 -5.28 -14.61 -4.52
N HIS A 42 -5.97 -13.65 -3.93
CA HIS A 42 -7.25 -13.12 -4.41
C HIS A 42 -7.18 -11.62 -4.67
N VAL A 43 -8.01 -11.18 -5.62
CA VAL A 43 -8.29 -9.75 -5.83
C VAL A 43 -9.42 -9.37 -4.87
N VAL A 44 -9.13 -8.45 -3.94
CA VAL A 44 -10.06 -7.97 -2.93
C VAL A 44 -10.33 -6.50 -3.16
N GLU A 45 -11.60 -6.12 -3.23
CA GLU A 45 -12.03 -4.73 -3.25
C GLU A 45 -12.30 -4.29 -1.81
N ILE A 46 -11.68 -3.18 -1.39
CA ILE A 46 -11.83 -2.59 -0.07
C ILE A 46 -12.64 -1.29 -0.22
N PRO A 47 -13.83 -1.20 0.38
CA PRO A 47 -14.63 0.02 0.35
C PRO A 47 -13.96 1.14 1.17
N PRO A 48 -14.20 2.42 0.85
CA PRO A 48 -13.50 3.54 1.48
C PRO A 48 -13.70 3.63 3.00
N GLU A 49 -14.84 3.16 3.51
CA GLU A 49 -15.16 3.12 4.94
C GLU A 49 -14.20 2.20 5.71
N GLU A 50 -13.80 1.08 5.10
CA GLU A 50 -12.94 0.04 5.68
C GLU A 50 -11.44 0.32 5.50
N ILE A 51 -11.06 1.33 4.72
CA ILE A 51 -9.66 1.72 4.57
C ILE A 51 -9.11 2.25 5.90
N GLU A 52 -8.28 1.50 6.59
CA GLU A 52 -7.54 1.99 7.76
C GLU A 52 -6.31 2.79 7.31
N LEU A 53 -6.16 4.02 7.81
CA LEU A 53 -4.97 4.83 7.55
C LEU A 53 -3.96 4.61 8.67
N THR A 54 -3.05 3.66 8.49
CA THR A 54 -1.93 3.46 9.43
C THR A 54 -0.83 4.47 9.17
N ASP A 55 -0.34 5.06 10.23
CA ASP A 55 0.80 5.96 10.27
C ASP A 55 2.13 5.20 10.16
N ALA A 56 2.89 5.55 9.13
CA ALA A 56 4.33 5.32 8.86
C ALA A 56 4.97 3.92 8.99
N ASN A 57 4.38 2.93 9.67
CA ASN A 57 5.00 1.62 9.89
C ASN A 57 4.58 0.50 8.92
N GLY A 58 3.69 0.78 7.98
CA GLY A 58 3.65 0.07 6.69
C GLY A 58 3.19 -1.39 6.70
N ASP A 59 2.59 -1.88 7.79
CA ASP A 59 1.77 -3.09 7.69
C ASP A 59 0.43 -2.74 7.07
N SER A 60 0.04 -3.47 6.02
CA SER A 60 -1.28 -3.37 5.42
C SER A 60 -2.36 -3.53 6.50
N PRO A 61 -3.48 -2.79 6.42
CA PRO A 61 -4.63 -3.06 7.25
C PRO A 61 -4.99 -4.54 7.14
N PRO A 62 -5.27 -5.24 8.26
CA PRO A 62 -5.79 -6.59 8.19
C PRO A 62 -7.05 -6.58 7.31
N PRO A 63 -7.28 -7.62 6.51
CA PRO A 63 -8.50 -7.71 5.71
C PRO A 63 -9.73 -7.56 6.63
N PRO A 64 -10.83 -6.98 6.12
CA PRO A 64 -12.08 -6.90 6.87
C PRO A 64 -12.50 -8.30 7.31
N LYS A 65 -12.85 -8.44 8.59
CA LYS A 65 -13.38 -9.71 9.12
C LYS A 65 -14.80 -9.88 8.59
N GLY A 66 -14.98 -10.83 7.67
CA GLY A 66 -16.28 -11.40 7.34
C GLY A 66 -16.85 -12.22 8.49
#